data_AF-A0A7S1PLW8-F1
#
_entry.id   AF-A0A7S1PLW8-F1
#
_cell.length_a   1.000
_cell.length_b   1.000
_cell.length_c   1.000
_cell.angle_alpha   90.00
_cell.angle_beta   90.00
_cell.angle_gamma   90.00
#
_symmetry.space_group_name_H-M   'P 1'
#
loop_
_entity.id
_entity.type
_entity.pdbx_description
1 polymer ?
#
loop_
_entity_poly.entity_id
_entity_poly.type
_entity_poly.pdbx_seq_one_letter_code
_entity_poly.pdbx_strand_id
1 'polypeptide(L)'
;DGGDDFENPDLDLRGVTAGWQAWPAHAAAEAPLLPYWDEAGEQPEHQGTVFGFHTEPCTDFQNGYCSYHRPKGKASACFSYHFESQCRRCPVDPMTGQLNYWEVPCEVWNSEMNYCPNGNACLFAHGRDEVSYHPAKYKTRPCNGHECRGEGVCCFAHNESELRHWAPDRYSYFAAGAPAMR
;
A
#
# COMPACT_ATOMS: atom_id res chain seq x y z
N ASP A 1 35.02 -37.12 2.47
CA ASP A 1 34.91 -36.31 1.24
C ASP A 1 34.09 -37.04 0.19
N GLY A 2 32.78 -36.83 0.21
CA GLY A 2 31.87 -37.19 -0.88
C GLY A 2 31.23 -35.90 -1.35
N GLY A 3 31.62 -35.46 -2.55
CA GLY A 3 31.03 -34.31 -3.22
C GLY A 3 29.85 -34.78 -4.05
N ASP A 4 28.66 -34.36 -3.64
CA ASP A 4 27.44 -34.58 -4.40
C ASP A 4 27.23 -33.35 -5.31
N ASP A 5 27.63 -33.49 -6.57
CA ASP A 5 27.24 -32.63 -7.69
C ASP A 5 25.71 -32.71 -7.85
N PHE A 6 25.00 -31.71 -7.33
CA PHE A 6 23.59 -31.51 -7.63
C PHE A 6 23.48 -30.56 -8.82
N GLU A 7 23.24 -31.14 -9.99
CA GLU A 7 22.89 -30.46 -11.23
C GLU A 7 21.79 -29.41 -10.97
N ASN A 8 22.07 -28.17 -11.34
CA ASN A 8 21.13 -27.05 -11.34
C ASN A 8 20.41 -27.04 -12.70
N PRO A 9 19.13 -27.45 -12.80
CA PRO A 9 18.41 -27.32 -14.05
C PRO A 9 18.04 -25.85 -14.26
N ASP A 10 18.64 -25.28 -15.31
CA ASP A 10 18.29 -24.02 -15.94
C ASP A 10 16.77 -23.77 -15.95
N LEU A 11 16.29 -22.93 -15.03
CA LEU A 11 15.02 -22.24 -15.18
C LEU A 11 15.28 -21.00 -16.05
N ASP A 12 15.06 -21.21 -17.34
CA ASP A 12 14.96 -20.23 -18.42
C ASP A 12 14.14 -19.00 -18.00
N LEU A 13 14.84 -17.93 -17.61
CA LEU A 13 14.28 -16.61 -17.29
C LEU A 13 13.94 -15.78 -18.55
N ARG A 14 13.52 -16.42 -19.64
CA ARG A 14 13.04 -15.73 -20.84
C ARG A 14 11.56 -16.01 -21.07
N GLY A 15 10.70 -15.43 -20.24
CA GLY A 15 9.27 -15.73 -20.41
C GLY A 15 8.25 -15.00 -19.55
N VAL A 16 8.51 -13.82 -18.98
CA VAL A 16 7.42 -12.97 -18.44
C VAL A 16 7.69 -11.49 -18.68
N THR A 17 7.69 -11.09 -19.95
CA THR A 17 7.43 -9.70 -20.32
C THR A 17 5.92 -9.45 -20.28
N ALA A 18 5.36 -9.35 -19.08
CA ALA A 18 4.02 -8.79 -18.88
C ALA A 18 4.22 -7.34 -18.40
N GLY A 19 3.84 -6.39 -19.27
CA GLY A 19 4.30 -5.01 -19.23
C GLY A 19 3.94 -4.25 -17.96
N TRP A 20 4.96 -3.99 -17.16
CA TRP A 20 5.03 -2.78 -16.35
C TRP A 20 5.35 -1.68 -17.35
N GLN A 21 4.34 -0.90 -17.76
CA GLN A 21 4.59 0.27 -18.59
C GLN A 21 5.56 1.16 -17.81
N ALA A 22 6.80 1.26 -18.31
CA ALA A 22 7.78 2.19 -17.79
C ALA A 22 7.21 3.60 -17.95
N TRP A 23 6.96 4.28 -16.84
CA TRP A 23 6.64 5.69 -16.84
C TRP A 23 7.92 6.52 -16.81
N PRO A 24 7.93 7.71 -17.41
CA PRO A 24 9.15 8.45 -17.60
C PRO A 24 9.72 8.92 -16.25
N ALA A 25 11.04 8.73 -16.10
CA ALA A 25 11.87 8.96 -14.91
C ALA A 25 11.93 10.41 -14.37
N HIS A 26 10.96 11.26 -14.73
CA HIS A 26 10.89 12.69 -14.39
C HIS A 26 9.63 13.08 -13.60
N ALA A 27 8.80 12.11 -13.17
CA ALA A 27 7.43 12.32 -12.71
C ALA A 27 7.23 13.20 -11.46
N ALA A 28 8.27 13.52 -10.67
CA ALA A 28 8.09 14.37 -9.48
C ALA A 28 7.87 15.86 -9.82
N ALA A 29 8.36 16.36 -10.95
CA ALA A 29 8.27 17.78 -11.30
C ALA A 29 6.94 18.17 -11.99
N GLU A 30 6.18 17.19 -12.47
CA GLU A 30 4.92 17.38 -13.22
C GLU A 30 3.74 16.62 -12.60
N ALA A 31 3.91 16.06 -11.40
CA ALA A 31 2.82 15.39 -10.71
C ALA A 31 1.68 16.41 -10.43
N PRO A 32 0.41 16.02 -10.63
CA PRO A 32 -0.72 16.84 -10.20
C PRO A 32 -0.61 17.12 -8.69
N LEU A 33 -1.30 18.18 -8.25
CA LEU A 33 -1.39 18.49 -6.83
C LEU A 33 -2.14 17.37 -6.09
N LEU A 34 -1.60 16.95 -4.95
CA LEU A 34 -2.25 15.96 -4.10
C LEU A 34 -3.62 16.50 -3.61
N PRO A 35 -4.69 15.71 -3.71
CA PRO A 35 -6.02 16.13 -3.30
C PRO A 35 -6.10 16.25 -1.77
N TYR A 36 -7.17 16.88 -1.31
CA TYR A 36 -7.53 16.89 0.09
C TYR A 36 -8.43 15.71 0.40
N TRP A 37 -8.27 15.13 1.59
CA TRP A 37 -9.18 14.15 2.13
C TRP A 37 -10.57 14.76 2.32
N ASP A 38 -11.57 14.02 1.88
CA ASP A 38 -12.98 14.38 2.00
C ASP A 38 -13.72 13.27 2.76
N GLU A 39 -14.18 13.61 3.96
CA GLU A 39 -14.94 12.71 4.85
C GLU A 39 -16.36 12.42 4.31
N ALA A 40 -16.84 13.19 3.33
CA ALA A 40 -18.20 13.04 2.83
C ALA A 40 -18.44 11.68 2.17
N GLY A 41 -19.27 10.85 2.82
CA GLY A 41 -19.63 9.52 2.36
C GLY A 41 -18.64 8.42 2.77
N GLU A 42 -17.65 8.73 3.62
CA GLU A 42 -16.76 7.73 4.19
C GLU A 42 -17.35 7.10 5.45
N GLN A 43 -17.17 5.78 5.60
CA GLN A 43 -17.56 5.09 6.84
C GLN A 43 -16.48 5.26 7.91
N PRO A 44 -16.85 5.40 9.20
CA PRO A 44 -15.88 5.55 10.29
C PRO A 44 -14.83 4.43 10.33
N GLU A 45 -15.22 3.19 10.03
CA GLU A 45 -14.34 2.03 10.01
C GLU A 45 -13.31 2.11 8.88
N HIS A 46 -13.71 2.63 7.72
CA HIS A 46 -12.81 2.87 6.60
C HIS A 46 -11.82 3.98 6.92
N GLN A 47 -12.30 5.11 7.46
CA GLN A 47 -11.45 6.22 7.86
C GLN A 47 -10.40 5.78 8.88
N GLY A 48 -10.81 5.06 9.93
CA GLY A 48 -9.90 4.51 10.93
C GLY A 48 -8.82 3.62 10.30
N THR A 49 -9.18 2.75 9.36
CA THR A 49 -8.21 1.87 8.69
C THR A 49 -7.27 2.64 7.76
N VAL A 50 -7.80 3.55 6.94
CA VAL A 50 -7.01 4.36 6.01
C VAL A 50 -5.97 5.19 6.76
N PHE A 51 -6.31 5.72 7.93
CA PHE A 51 -5.40 6.56 8.71
C PHE A 51 -4.47 5.79 9.63
N GLY A 52 -4.91 4.67 10.20
CA GLY A 52 -4.20 4.01 11.29
C GLY A 52 -3.50 2.70 10.93
N PHE A 53 -3.88 2.03 9.84
CA PHE A 53 -3.34 0.70 9.55
C PHE A 53 -1.83 0.79 9.26
N HIS A 54 -1.05 0.09 10.10
CA HIS A 54 0.40 0.05 10.10
C HIS A 54 1.09 1.42 10.16
N THR A 55 0.44 2.45 10.72
CA THR A 55 1.09 3.77 10.89
C THR A 55 1.84 3.90 12.20
N GLU A 56 1.55 3.04 13.17
CA GLU A 56 2.14 3.05 14.51
C GLU A 56 2.64 1.65 14.90
N PRO A 57 3.72 1.55 15.71
CA PRO A 57 4.27 0.27 16.13
C PRO A 57 3.34 -0.42 17.14
N CYS A 58 3.29 -1.76 17.09
CA CYS A 58 2.51 -2.54 18.05
C CYS A 58 3.21 -2.61 19.41
N THR A 59 2.62 -1.99 20.43
CA THR A 59 3.15 -2.01 21.80
C THR A 59 3.21 -3.42 22.40
N ASP A 60 2.23 -4.27 22.13
CA ASP A 60 2.17 -5.64 22.65
C ASP A 60 3.31 -6.51 22.10
N PHE A 61 3.60 -6.35 20.81
CA PHE A 61 4.73 -7.04 20.18
C PHE A 61 6.07 -6.53 20.72
N GLN A 62 6.22 -5.21 20.95
CA GLN A 62 7.39 -4.64 21.61
C GLN A 62 7.57 -5.19 23.04
N ASN A 63 6.47 -5.51 23.73
CA ASN A 63 6.46 -6.17 25.03
C ASN A 63 6.68 -7.70 24.96
N GLY A 64 6.91 -8.24 23.76
CA GLY A 64 7.31 -9.64 23.52
C GLY A 64 6.18 -10.58 23.11
N TYR A 65 4.91 -10.15 23.11
CA TYR A 65 3.79 -11.00 22.68
C TYR A 65 2.61 -10.20 22.14
N CYS A 66 2.30 -10.39 20.86
CA CYS A 66 1.07 -9.90 20.23
C CYS A 66 0.22 -11.10 19.78
N SER A 67 -1.05 -11.15 20.21
CA SER A 67 -1.99 -12.22 19.86
C SER A 67 -2.34 -12.28 18.37
N TYR A 68 -2.13 -11.16 17.66
CA TYR A 68 -2.34 -11.04 16.22
C TYR A 68 -1.07 -11.25 15.39
N HIS A 69 0.09 -11.41 16.04
CA HIS A 69 1.33 -11.80 15.37
C HIS A 69 1.22 -13.26 14.91
N ARG A 70 1.50 -13.50 13.62
CA ARG A 70 1.47 -14.83 13.03
C ARG A 70 2.90 -15.28 12.69
N PRO A 71 3.18 -16.60 12.68
CA PRO A 71 4.49 -17.12 12.32
C PRO A 71 4.93 -16.70 10.91
N LYS A 72 6.24 -16.75 10.66
CA LYS A 72 6.86 -16.41 9.37
C LYS A 72 6.14 -17.11 8.21
N GLY A 73 5.81 -16.35 7.17
CA GLY A 73 5.08 -16.86 6.00
C GLY A 73 3.56 -16.71 6.08
N LYS A 74 3.00 -16.20 7.19
CA LYS A 74 1.59 -15.82 7.28
C LYS A 74 1.47 -14.31 7.53
N ALA A 75 0.52 -13.68 6.85
CA ALA A 75 0.20 -12.28 7.11
C ALA A 75 -0.28 -12.12 8.56
N SER A 76 0.32 -11.20 9.30
CA SER A 76 -0.20 -10.79 10.59
C SER A 76 -1.54 -10.06 10.38
N ALA A 77 -2.48 -10.29 11.29
CA ALA A 77 -3.74 -9.54 11.33
C ALA A 77 -3.67 -8.37 12.33
N CYS A 78 -2.46 -8.01 12.78
CA CYS A 78 -2.29 -6.87 13.68
C CYS A 78 -2.55 -5.58 12.91
N PHE A 79 -3.21 -4.62 13.56
CA PHE A 79 -3.48 -3.32 12.99
C PHE A 79 -2.24 -2.41 13.01
N SER A 80 -1.35 -2.63 13.98
CA SER A 80 -0.09 -1.91 14.15
C SER A 80 1.06 -2.71 13.55
N TYR A 81 2.11 -2.01 13.11
CA TYR A 81 3.25 -2.68 12.48
C TYR A 81 4.17 -3.33 13.53
N HIS A 82 4.81 -4.45 13.16
CA HIS A 82 5.77 -5.15 14.01
C HIS A 82 7.22 -4.88 13.61
N PHE A 83 7.45 -4.63 12.31
CA PHE A 83 8.76 -4.36 11.74
C PHE A 83 8.69 -3.06 10.94
N GLU A 84 9.78 -2.30 10.90
CA GLU A 84 9.85 -1.05 10.14
C GLU A 84 9.54 -1.23 8.64
N SER A 85 9.81 -2.41 8.08
CA SER A 85 9.44 -2.75 6.70
C SER A 85 7.93 -2.82 6.44
N GLN A 86 7.12 -2.87 7.50
CA GLN A 86 5.65 -2.83 7.44
C GLN A 86 5.12 -1.42 7.73
N CYS A 87 5.97 -0.51 8.23
CA CYS A 87 5.57 0.85 8.57
C CYS A 87 5.03 1.56 7.32
N ARG A 88 3.88 2.19 7.49
CA ARG A 88 3.16 2.92 6.46
C ARG A 88 3.02 4.36 6.91
N ARG A 89 3.33 5.31 6.02
CA ARG A 89 3.04 6.72 6.30
C ARG A 89 1.52 6.92 6.32
N CYS A 90 1.04 7.71 7.27
CA CYS A 90 -0.34 8.19 7.24
C CYS A 90 -0.59 8.88 5.89
N PRO A 91 -1.64 8.52 5.15
CA PRO A 91 -1.86 9.04 3.81
C PRO A 91 -2.32 10.49 3.83
N VAL A 92 -2.75 11.01 4.99
CA VAL A 92 -3.31 12.35 5.14
C VAL A 92 -2.53 13.11 6.21
N ASP A 93 -2.14 14.33 5.89
CA ASP A 93 -1.59 15.28 6.86
C ASP A 93 -2.69 15.71 7.85
N PRO A 94 -2.52 15.45 9.16
CA PRO A 94 -3.54 15.77 10.16
C PRO A 94 -3.78 17.28 10.33
N MET A 95 -2.84 18.14 9.91
CA MET A 95 -2.98 19.60 10.01
C MET A 95 -3.72 20.20 8.82
N THR A 96 -3.39 19.73 7.61
CA THR A 96 -3.91 20.33 6.37
C THR A 96 -5.06 19.54 5.76
N GLY A 97 -5.21 18.27 6.12
CA GLY A 97 -6.11 17.33 5.45
C GLY A 97 -5.66 16.95 4.03
N GLN A 98 -4.49 17.39 3.58
CA GLN A 98 -3.97 17.04 2.27
C GLN A 98 -3.39 15.62 2.26
N LEU A 99 -3.51 14.91 1.14
CA LEU A 99 -2.80 13.64 0.99
C LEU A 99 -1.28 13.88 0.98
N ASN A 100 -0.53 12.95 1.57
CA ASN A 100 0.93 13.01 1.68
C ASN A 100 1.64 12.36 0.47
N TYR A 101 0.99 11.41 -0.19
CA TYR A 101 1.54 10.69 -1.34
C TYR A 101 0.41 10.12 -2.21
N TRP A 102 0.73 9.82 -3.47
CA TRP A 102 -0.12 9.13 -4.43
C TRP A 102 -0.05 7.62 -4.27
N GLU A 103 -1.08 6.90 -4.73
CA GLU A 103 -1.11 5.43 -4.74
C GLU A 103 -0.10 4.79 -5.70
N VAL A 104 0.60 5.61 -6.48
CA VAL A 104 1.59 5.18 -7.46
C VAL A 104 2.86 4.75 -6.73
N PRO A 105 3.40 3.55 -7.00
CA PRO A 105 4.65 3.10 -6.39
C PRO A 105 5.83 4.03 -6.72
N CYS A 106 6.65 4.33 -5.71
CA CYS A 106 7.89 5.07 -5.87
C CYS A 106 8.97 4.20 -6.55
N GLU A 107 9.54 4.67 -7.66
CA GLU A 107 10.55 3.92 -8.42
C GLU A 107 11.91 3.82 -7.72
N VAL A 108 12.22 4.78 -6.84
CA VAL A 108 13.50 4.86 -6.11
C VAL A 108 13.39 4.30 -4.69
N TRP A 109 12.24 3.75 -4.31
CA TRP A 109 12.08 3.08 -3.02
C TRP A 109 12.83 1.76 -2.99
N ASN A 110 13.79 1.66 -2.07
CA ASN A 110 14.48 0.40 -1.80
C ASN A 110 13.85 -0.28 -0.57
N SER A 111 13.08 -1.34 -0.79
CA SER A 111 12.42 -2.09 0.27
C SER A 111 13.37 -2.93 1.13
N GLU A 112 14.55 -3.31 0.61
CA GLU A 112 15.53 -4.09 1.37
C GLU A 112 16.28 -3.20 2.39
N MET A 113 16.54 -1.95 2.00
CA MET A 113 17.21 -0.96 2.84
C MET A 113 16.25 -0.07 3.62
N ASN A 114 14.93 -0.19 3.36
CA ASN A 114 13.90 0.70 3.89
C ASN A 114 14.23 2.18 3.62
N TYR A 115 14.66 2.50 2.40
CA TYR A 115 15.27 3.79 2.06
C TYR A 115 14.69 4.41 0.78
N CYS A 116 14.40 5.71 0.86
CA CYS A 116 14.12 6.59 -0.26
C CYS A 116 14.88 7.91 -0.05
N PRO A 117 15.53 8.49 -1.07
CA PRO A 117 16.19 9.79 -0.94
C PRO A 117 15.25 10.92 -0.53
N ASN A 118 13.96 10.80 -0.84
CA ASN A 118 12.93 11.78 -0.45
C ASN A 118 12.33 11.50 0.95
N GLY A 119 12.68 10.37 1.58
CA GLY A 119 12.17 9.98 2.90
C GLY A 119 10.65 10.09 3.01
N ASN A 120 10.17 10.65 4.12
CA ASN A 120 8.74 10.83 4.37
C ASN A 120 8.07 11.85 3.45
N ALA A 121 8.83 12.77 2.84
CA ALA A 121 8.33 13.76 1.90
C ALA A 121 8.14 13.22 0.47
N CYS A 122 8.39 11.92 0.24
CA CYS A 122 8.16 11.32 -1.07
C CYS A 122 6.66 11.35 -1.43
N LEU A 123 6.31 11.90 -2.59
CA LEU A 123 4.93 11.99 -3.06
C LEU A 123 4.38 10.67 -3.64
N PHE A 124 5.13 9.56 -3.55
CA PHE A 124 4.77 8.27 -4.12
C PHE A 124 4.85 7.17 -3.06
N ALA A 125 4.05 6.12 -3.23
CA ALA A 125 3.89 5.04 -2.26
C ALA A 125 5.17 4.17 -2.12
N HIS A 126 5.54 3.88 -0.88
CA HIS A 126 6.61 2.99 -0.46
C HIS A 126 6.03 1.64 -0.07
N GLY A 127 6.17 0.67 -0.97
CA GLY A 127 5.76 -0.71 -0.72
C GLY A 127 4.26 -0.97 -0.87
N ARG A 128 3.87 -2.22 -0.61
CA ARG A 128 2.53 -2.74 -0.93
C ARG A 128 1.43 -2.16 -0.04
N ASP A 129 1.72 -1.94 1.24
CA ASP A 129 0.72 -1.48 2.20
C ASP A 129 0.35 -0.01 1.93
N GLU A 130 1.30 0.86 1.59
CA GLU A 130 1.00 2.24 1.19
C GLU A 130 0.09 2.29 -0.04
N VAL A 131 0.31 1.43 -1.04
CA VAL A 131 -0.57 1.33 -2.22
C VAL A 131 -1.94 0.76 -1.85
N SER A 132 -1.97 -0.33 -1.09
CA SER A 132 -3.19 -1.13 -0.86
C SER A 132 -4.18 -0.44 0.08
N TYR A 133 -3.68 0.33 1.05
CA TYR A 133 -4.50 1.09 2.00
C TYR A 133 -4.55 2.58 1.65
N HIS A 134 -4.05 2.98 0.48
CA HIS A 134 -4.23 4.33 -0.03
C HIS A 134 -5.74 4.65 -0.18
N PRO A 135 -6.19 5.89 0.10
CA PRO A 135 -7.57 6.33 -0.15
C PRO A 135 -8.14 5.91 -1.52
N ALA A 136 -7.35 6.01 -2.58
CA ALA A 136 -7.74 5.65 -3.95
C ALA A 136 -7.84 4.13 -4.24
N LYS A 137 -7.46 3.27 -3.30
CA LYS A 137 -7.35 1.81 -3.52
C LYS A 137 -8.06 0.98 -2.46
N TYR A 138 -8.04 1.42 -1.21
CA TYR A 138 -8.66 0.70 -0.10
C TYR A 138 -10.16 0.48 -0.35
N LYS A 139 -10.59 -0.79 -0.28
CA LYS A 139 -11.97 -1.25 -0.47
C LYS A 139 -12.61 -0.83 -1.80
N THR A 140 -11.81 -0.54 -2.84
CA THR A 140 -12.33 -0.14 -4.16
C THR A 140 -12.71 -1.32 -5.06
N ARG A 141 -12.32 -2.54 -4.66
CA ARG A 141 -12.61 -3.78 -5.40
C ARG A 141 -13.12 -4.86 -4.44
N PRO A 142 -14.02 -5.74 -4.90
CA PRO A 142 -14.48 -6.86 -4.10
C PRO A 142 -13.36 -7.86 -3.82
N CYS A 143 -13.37 -8.44 -2.62
CA CYS A 143 -12.50 -9.52 -2.21
C CYS A 143 -12.90 -10.79 -2.96
N ASN A 144 -11.93 -11.49 -3.53
CA ASN A 144 -12.14 -12.75 -4.23
C ASN A 144 -11.93 -13.98 -3.32
N GLY A 145 -11.69 -13.77 -2.01
CA GLY A 145 -11.38 -14.82 -1.03
C GLY A 145 -9.98 -15.43 -1.15
N HIS A 146 -9.30 -15.26 -2.28
CA HIS A 146 -7.93 -15.75 -2.49
C HIS A 146 -6.93 -14.81 -1.80
N GLU A 147 -6.02 -15.36 -1.00
CA GLU A 147 -5.05 -14.59 -0.18
C GLU A 147 -5.71 -13.55 0.75
N CYS A 148 -6.99 -13.73 1.09
CA CYS A 148 -7.67 -12.84 2.02
C CYS A 148 -6.97 -12.87 3.39
N ARG A 149 -6.61 -11.69 3.88
CA ARG A 149 -5.96 -11.52 5.19
C ARG A 149 -6.96 -11.51 6.36
N GLY A 150 -8.26 -11.71 6.09
CA GLY A 150 -9.37 -11.66 7.05
C GLY A 150 -10.08 -10.30 7.07
N GLU A 151 -11.33 -10.27 7.56
CA GLU A 151 -12.21 -9.08 7.53
C GLU A 151 -11.57 -7.83 8.16
N GLY A 152 -10.88 -7.99 9.29
CA GLY A 152 -10.30 -6.86 10.03
C GLY A 152 -9.11 -6.17 9.35
N VAL A 153 -8.45 -6.80 8.38
CA VAL A 153 -7.26 -6.22 7.72
C VAL A 153 -7.29 -6.33 6.20
N CYS A 154 -8.28 -6.97 5.57
CA CYS A 154 -8.30 -7.08 4.11
C CYS A 154 -8.53 -5.70 3.47
N CYS A 155 -7.69 -5.34 2.50
CA CYS A 155 -7.83 -4.11 1.72
C CYS A 155 -8.90 -4.18 0.62
N PHE A 156 -9.51 -5.34 0.39
CA PHE A 156 -10.63 -5.54 -0.54
C PHE A 156 -11.96 -5.64 0.21
N ALA A 157 -13.05 -5.25 -0.44
CA ALA A 157 -14.40 -5.22 0.15
C ALA A 157 -15.01 -6.63 0.22
N HIS A 158 -15.47 -7.07 1.39
CA HIS A 158 -16.12 -8.38 1.54
C HIS A 158 -17.62 -8.37 1.22
N ASN A 159 -18.22 -7.19 1.19
CA ASN A 159 -19.62 -6.97 0.87
C ASN A 159 -19.78 -5.63 0.13
N GLU A 160 -20.96 -5.41 -0.44
CA GLU A 160 -21.24 -4.20 -1.22
C GLU A 160 -21.21 -2.93 -0.36
N SER A 161 -21.59 -3.03 0.92
CA SER A 161 -21.52 -1.91 1.86
C SER A 161 -20.09 -1.43 2.13
N GLU A 162 -19.09 -2.30 2.06
CA GLU A 162 -17.69 -1.92 2.19
C GLU A 162 -17.13 -1.25 0.92
N LEU A 163 -17.79 -1.39 -0.23
CA LEU A 163 -17.20 -1.02 -1.52
C LEU A 163 -17.16 0.51 -1.75
N ARG A 164 -15.94 1.03 -1.89
CA ARG A 164 -15.64 2.45 -2.13
C ARG A 164 -15.46 2.78 -3.62
N HIS A 165 -16.50 2.56 -4.43
CA HIS A 165 -16.44 2.77 -5.88
C HIS A 165 -16.10 4.22 -6.29
N TRP A 166 -16.43 5.20 -5.45
CA TRP A 166 -16.20 6.63 -5.67
C TRP A 166 -14.76 7.09 -5.36
N ALA A 167 -13.99 6.30 -4.61
CA ALA A 167 -12.70 6.74 -4.08
C ALA A 167 -11.60 6.92 -5.14
N PRO A 168 -11.50 6.09 -6.20
CA PRO A 168 -10.55 6.32 -7.27
C PRO A 168 -10.72 7.68 -7.95
N ASP A 169 -11.96 8.12 -8.18
CA ASP A 169 -12.24 9.40 -8.85
C ASP A 169 -11.79 10.61 -8.03
N ARG A 170 -11.77 10.50 -6.70
CA ARG A 170 -11.34 11.59 -5.80
C ARG A 170 -9.84 11.61 -5.55
N TYR A 171 -9.23 10.43 -5.46
CA TYR A 171 -7.90 10.30 -4.86
C TYR A 171 -6.84 9.71 -5.79
N SER A 172 -7.21 9.19 -6.96
CA SER A 172 -6.23 8.57 -7.86
C SER A 172 -5.40 9.60 -8.59
N TYR A 173 -4.10 9.34 -8.69
CA TYR A 173 -3.18 10.08 -9.56
C TYR A 173 -3.73 10.26 -10.98
N PHE A 174 -4.33 9.21 -11.55
CA PHE A 174 -4.85 9.22 -12.91
C PHE A 174 -6.12 10.07 -13.07
N ALA A 175 -6.96 10.13 -12.04
CA ALA A 175 -8.14 10.97 -12.05
C ALA A 175 -7.74 12.46 -11.97
N ALA A 176 -6.70 12.77 -11.18
CA ALA A 176 -6.17 14.13 -11.05
C ALA A 176 -5.41 14.62 -12.30
N GLY A 177 -4.78 13.71 -13.05
CA GLY A 177 -4.05 14.02 -14.28
C GLY A 177 -4.89 13.99 -15.57
N ALA A 178 -6.14 13.53 -15.51
CA ALA A 178 -7.01 13.50 -16.69
C ALA A 178 -7.46 14.92 -17.05
N PRO A 179 -7.31 15.38 -18.32
CA PRO A 179 -7.98 16.59 -18.76
C PRO A 179 -9.48 16.36 -18.60
N ALA A 180 -10.18 17.26 -17.90
CA ALA A 180 -11.62 17.23 -17.78
C ALA A 180 -12.22 17.07 -19.19
N MET A 181 -12.82 15.91 -19.48
CA MET A 181 -13.57 15.73 -20.72
C MET A 181 -14.72 16.75 -20.69
N ARG A 182 -14.56 17.81 -21.49
CA ARG A 182 -15.58 18.80 -21.79
C ARG A 182 -16.44 18.32 -22.95
#